data_AF-A0A7U7WDV0-F1
#
_entry.id   AF-A0A7U7WDV0-F1
#
_cell.length_a   1.000
_cell.length_b   1.000
_cell.length_c   1.000
_cell.angle_alpha   90.00
_cell.angle_beta   90.00
_cell.angle_gamma   90.00
#
_symmetry.space_group_name_H-M   'P 1'
#
loop_
_entity.id
_entity.type
_entity.pdbx_description
1 polymer ?
#
loop_
_entity_poly.entity_id
_entity_poly.type
_entity_poly.pdbx_seq_one_letter_code
_entity_poly.pdbx_strand_id
1 'polypeptide(L)'
;MKTYLEIDEFCKLVHLNRDVVDEMIERGVLKTKTENDTIYIEANEGTMSVVPTSLNEMNITSNPTLPGESFVEKTIGTILNLHEKVLDAKDETLEALRNENKFLKEALYSMQDLYDEDRKTVETLTNQLKISQDEVEFLKRKYKLMWNKAVENFKS
;
A
#
# COMPACT_ATOMS: atom_id res chain seq x y z
N MET A 1 34.86 2.28 -15.46
CA MET A 1 35.87 2.41 -14.40
C MET A 1 36.31 1.00 -14.04
N LYS A 2 37.60 0.66 -14.12
CA LYS A 2 38.06 -0.70 -13.84
C LYS A 2 38.28 -0.85 -12.34
N THR A 3 37.45 -1.65 -11.69
CA THR A 3 37.52 -1.87 -10.24
C THR A 3 38.36 -3.10 -9.97
N TYR A 4 39.38 -2.96 -9.15
CA TYR A 4 40.23 -4.07 -8.71
C TYR A 4 39.91 -4.35 -7.24
N LEU A 5 39.63 -5.61 -6.90
CA LEU A 5 39.34 -6.03 -5.54
C LEU A 5 40.45 -6.96 -5.05
N GLU A 6 40.74 -6.93 -3.76
CA GLU A 6 41.61 -7.92 -3.13
C GLU A 6 40.98 -9.31 -3.23
N ILE A 7 41.81 -10.35 -3.39
CA ILE A 7 41.33 -11.73 -3.54
C ILE A 7 40.38 -12.15 -2.41
N ASP A 8 40.64 -11.76 -1.17
CA ASP A 8 39.81 -12.10 -0.02
C ASP A 8 38.46 -11.36 -0.02
N GLU A 9 38.44 -10.12 -0.53
CA GLU A 9 37.21 -9.35 -0.69
C GLU A 9 36.38 -9.89 -1.86
N PHE A 10 37.03 -10.30 -2.95
CA PHE A 10 36.40 -10.96 -4.08
C PHE A 10 35.80 -12.31 -3.69
N CYS A 11 36.51 -13.14 -2.92
CA CYS A 11 35.98 -14.41 -2.42
C CYS A 11 34.70 -14.21 -1.59
N LYS A 12 34.68 -13.18 -0.72
CA LYS A 12 33.47 -12.81 0.04
C LYS A 12 32.34 -12.32 -0.85
N LEU A 13 32.65 -11.58 -1.91
CA LEU A 13 31.63 -11.01 -2.79
C LEU A 13 30.97 -12.08 -3.67
N VAL A 14 31.74 -13.03 -4.21
CA VAL A 14 31.21 -14.10 -5.08
C VAL A 14 30.82 -15.36 -4.29
N HIS A 15 31.13 -15.43 -2.99
CA HIS A 15 30.87 -16.58 -2.11
C HIS A 15 31.55 -17.87 -2.60
N LEU A 16 32.74 -17.75 -3.19
CA LEU A 16 33.59 -18.89 -3.56
C LEU A 16 34.77 -19.04 -2.60
N ASN A 17 35.19 -20.28 -2.39
CA ASN A 17 36.41 -20.59 -1.65
C ASN A 17 37.65 -20.15 -2.43
N ARG A 18 38.67 -19.71 -1.69
CA ARG A 18 39.93 -19.21 -2.24
C ARG A 18 40.60 -20.20 -3.18
N ASP A 19 40.57 -21.49 -2.85
CA ASP A 19 41.12 -22.58 -3.69
C ASP A 19 40.50 -22.60 -5.10
N VAL A 20 39.20 -22.29 -5.21
CA VAL A 20 38.47 -22.27 -6.49
C VAL A 20 38.80 -21.01 -7.28
N VAL A 21 38.98 -19.88 -6.59
CA VAL A 21 39.41 -18.63 -7.21
C VAL A 21 40.85 -18.74 -7.72
N ASP A 22 41.73 -19.40 -6.97
CA ASP A 22 43.12 -19.67 -7.37
C ASP A 22 43.16 -20.57 -8.62
N GLU A 23 42.33 -21.61 -8.71
CA GLU A 23 42.21 -22.43 -9.93
C GLU A 23 41.71 -21.60 -11.13
N MET A 24 40.81 -20.63 -10.91
CA MET A 24 40.31 -19.74 -11.97
C MET A 24 41.36 -18.73 -12.45
N ILE A 25 42.28 -18.33 -11.57
CA ILE A 25 43.44 -17.51 -11.91
C ILE A 25 44.44 -18.35 -12.73
N GLU A 26 44.72 -19.58 -12.31
CA GLU A 26 45.62 -20.50 -13.05
C GLU A 26 45.09 -20.85 -14.44
N ARG A 27 43.76 -21.00 -14.56
CA ARG A 27 43.08 -21.22 -15.85
C ARG A 27 43.03 -19.97 -16.74
N GLY A 28 43.47 -18.81 -16.25
CA GLY A 28 43.51 -17.54 -16.99
C GLY A 28 42.13 -16.91 -17.24
N VAL A 29 41.10 -17.36 -16.51
CA VAL A 29 39.71 -16.87 -16.64
C VAL A 29 39.55 -15.51 -15.95
N LEU A 30 40.33 -15.28 -14.88
CA LEU A 30 40.35 -14.02 -14.14
C LEU A 30 41.61 -13.22 -14.46
N LYS A 31 41.45 -11.94 -14.78
CA LYS A 31 42.57 -11.00 -14.94
C LYS A 31 43.02 -10.53 -13.57
N THR A 32 44.24 -10.88 -13.20
CA THR A 32 44.85 -10.47 -11.93
C THR A 32 45.96 -9.46 -12.13
N LYS A 33 46.17 -8.62 -11.10
CA LYS A 33 47.29 -7.70 -10.97
C LYS A 33 47.95 -7.98 -9.62
N THR A 34 49.25 -8.27 -9.62
CA THR A 34 50.02 -8.45 -8.38
C THR A 34 50.78 -7.18 -8.07
N GLU A 35 50.54 -6.60 -6.90
CA GLU A 35 51.22 -5.38 -6.44
C GLU A 35 51.51 -5.54 -4.95
N ASN A 36 52.79 -5.41 -4.53
CA ASN A 36 53.24 -5.58 -3.15
C ASN A 36 52.76 -6.87 -2.46
N ASP A 37 53.06 -8.03 -3.06
CA ASP A 37 52.74 -9.37 -2.52
C ASP A 37 51.24 -9.66 -2.33
N THR A 38 50.37 -8.77 -2.82
CA THR A 38 48.91 -8.88 -2.73
C THR A 38 48.31 -9.01 -4.12
N ILE A 39 47.41 -10.00 -4.30
CA ILE A 39 46.77 -10.31 -5.58
C ILE A 39 45.44 -9.57 -5.66
N TYR A 40 45.30 -8.75 -6.69
CA TYR A 40 44.07 -8.01 -7.01
C TYR A 40 43.40 -8.60 -8.24
N ILE A 41 42.08 -8.77 -8.19
CA ILE A 41 41.25 -9.33 -9.27
C ILE A 41 40.46 -8.19 -9.93
N GLU A 42 40.52 -8.10 -11.26
CA GLU A 42 39.73 -7.13 -12.03
C GLU A 42 38.25 -7.53 -12.00
N ALA A 43 37.46 -6.87 -11.14
CA ALA A 43 36.01 -7.04 -11.08
C ALA A 43 35.36 -6.23 -12.21
N ASN A 44 35.37 -6.82 -13.40
CA ASN A 44 34.54 -6.36 -14.52
C ASN A 44 33.22 -7.15 -14.51
N GLU A 45 32.12 -6.53 -14.97
CA GLU A 45 30.75 -7.12 -14.94
C GLU A 45 30.66 -8.55 -15.49
N GLY A 46 31.61 -8.99 -16.32
CA GLY A 46 31.70 -10.36 -16.87
C GLY A 46 32.34 -11.43 -15.97
N THR A 47 32.92 -11.09 -14.81
CA THR A 47 33.60 -12.07 -13.93
C THR A 47 32.66 -12.84 -13.01
N MET A 48 31.38 -12.44 -12.91
CA MET A 48 30.34 -13.16 -12.17
C MET A 48 29.83 -14.43 -12.89
N SER A 49 30.38 -14.78 -14.06
CA SER A 49 29.88 -15.86 -14.93
C SER A 49 30.42 -17.27 -14.61
N VAL A 50 31.21 -17.45 -13.55
CA VAL A 50 31.88 -18.74 -13.30
C VAL A 50 31.21 -19.52 -12.17
N VAL A 51 30.03 -20.07 -12.43
CA VAL A 51 29.36 -21.07 -11.58
C VAL A 51 29.02 -22.28 -12.44
N PRO A 52 29.39 -23.53 -12.09
CA PRO A 52 29.13 -24.69 -12.93
C PRO A 52 27.65 -25.07 -12.89
N THR A 53 27.04 -25.07 -14.07
CA THR A 53 25.70 -25.57 -14.35
C THR A 53 25.65 -27.09 -14.18
N SER A 54 25.09 -27.57 -13.09
CA SER A 54 24.43 -28.88 -13.07
C SER A 54 22.97 -28.62 -12.79
N LEU A 55 22.14 -28.66 -13.84
CA LEU A 55 20.82 -29.29 -13.85
C LEU A 55 20.06 -28.92 -15.15
N ASN A 56 19.80 -30.00 -15.89
CA ASN A 56 18.66 -30.25 -16.78
C ASN A 56 18.56 -29.55 -18.15
N GLU A 57 18.83 -30.40 -19.15
CA GLU A 57 18.20 -30.52 -20.46
C GLU A 57 16.85 -29.80 -20.62
N MET A 58 16.80 -28.82 -21.52
CA MET A 58 15.65 -28.65 -22.43
C MET A 58 16.05 -27.84 -23.67
N ASN A 59 16.00 -28.53 -24.81
CA ASN A 59 16.20 -28.01 -26.17
C ASN A 59 15.24 -26.84 -26.47
N ILE A 60 15.72 -25.67 -26.90
CA ILE A 60 15.08 -24.80 -27.90
C ILE A 60 16.16 -23.95 -28.63
N THR A 61 16.29 -24.21 -29.94
CA THR A 61 16.76 -23.40 -31.08
C THR A 61 18.05 -22.58 -31.02
N SER A 62 18.88 -22.87 -32.02
CA SER A 62 20.11 -22.22 -32.47
C SER A 62 20.07 -20.68 -32.55
N ASN A 63 20.69 -20.03 -31.58
CA ASN A 63 21.53 -18.84 -31.73
C ASN A 63 22.77 -19.09 -30.86
N PRO A 64 24.01 -18.85 -31.33
CA PRO A 64 25.20 -18.98 -30.49
C PRO A 64 25.37 -17.71 -29.67
N THR A 65 24.33 -17.29 -28.94
CA THR A 65 24.47 -16.33 -27.85
C THR A 65 24.82 -17.13 -26.60
N LEU A 66 25.73 -16.60 -25.79
CA LEU A 66 26.24 -17.29 -24.60
C LEU A 66 25.06 -17.79 -23.76
N PRO A 67 25.06 -19.04 -23.25
CA PRO A 67 23.95 -19.60 -22.47
C PRO A 67 23.52 -18.72 -21.28
N GLY A 68 24.44 -17.89 -20.75
CA GLY A 68 24.15 -16.90 -19.72
C GLY A 68 23.39 -15.66 -20.19
N GLU A 69 23.56 -15.22 -21.45
CA GLU A 69 22.91 -14.02 -21.99
C GLU A 69 21.39 -14.22 -22.12
N SER A 70 20.97 -15.38 -22.65
CA SER A 70 19.54 -15.74 -22.72
C SER A 70 18.89 -15.95 -21.35
N PHE A 71 19.65 -16.45 -20.37
CA PHE A 71 19.16 -16.62 -19.00
C PHE A 71 19.02 -15.28 -18.27
N VAL A 72 19.99 -14.38 -18.41
CA VAL A 72 19.95 -13.02 -17.84
C VAL A 72 18.82 -12.22 -18.48
N GLU A 73 18.64 -12.27 -19.79
CA GLU A 73 17.54 -11.60 -20.48
C GLU A 73 16.17 -12.09 -20.00
N LYS A 74 15.97 -13.42 -19.88
CA LYS A 74 14.74 -14.01 -19.33
C LYS A 74 14.51 -13.61 -17.87
N THR A 75 15.57 -13.58 -17.06
CA THR A 75 15.47 -13.21 -15.65
C THR A 75 15.14 -11.73 -15.49
N ILE A 76 15.80 -10.83 -16.23
CA ILE A 76 15.49 -9.40 -16.26
C ILE A 76 14.07 -9.16 -16.77
N GLY A 77 13.66 -9.83 -17.84
CA GLY A 77 12.29 -9.74 -18.36
C GLY A 77 11.24 -10.20 -17.35
N THR A 78 11.53 -11.25 -16.58
CA THR A 78 10.65 -11.72 -15.50
C THR A 78 10.57 -10.71 -14.36
N ILE A 79 11.70 -10.11 -13.95
CA ILE A 79 11.75 -9.07 -12.91
C ILE A 79 10.95 -7.83 -13.35
N LEU A 80 11.12 -7.38 -14.59
CA LEU A 80 10.40 -6.22 -15.13
C LEU A 80 8.89 -6.49 -15.19
N ASN A 81 8.47 -7.66 -15.67
CA ASN A 81 7.07 -8.06 -15.69
C ASN A 81 6.47 -8.15 -14.28
N LEU A 82 7.24 -8.64 -13.30
CA LEU A 82 6.78 -8.65 -11.91
C LEU A 82 6.66 -7.23 -11.35
N HIS A 83 7.63 -6.36 -11.62
CA HIS A 83 7.60 -4.97 -11.17
C HIS A 83 6.42 -4.20 -11.78
N GLU A 84 6.14 -4.40 -13.08
CA GLU A 84 4.98 -3.83 -13.76
C GLU A 84 3.67 -4.29 -13.10
N LYS A 85 3.50 -5.60 -12.86
CA LYS A 85 2.32 -6.13 -12.15
C LYS A 85 2.17 -5.58 -10.73
N VAL A 86 3.27 -5.40 -10.01
CA VAL A 86 3.25 -4.82 -8.66
C VAL A 86 2.87 -3.35 -8.69
N LEU A 87 3.34 -2.60 -9.69
CA LEU A 87 2.94 -1.21 -9.90
C LEU A 87 1.45 -1.11 -10.22
N ASP A 88 0.95 -1.91 -11.15
CA ASP A 88 -0.45 -1.93 -11.55
C ASP A 88 -1.36 -2.26 -10.36
N ALA A 89 -1.02 -3.32 -9.59
CA ALA A 89 -1.77 -3.69 -8.40
C ALA A 89 -1.77 -2.58 -7.34
N LYS A 90 -0.63 -1.87 -7.17
CA LYS A 90 -0.53 -0.75 -6.25
C LYS A 90 -1.40 0.42 -6.71
N ASP A 91 -1.41 0.73 -8.00
CA ASP A 91 -2.19 1.83 -8.54
C ASP A 91 -3.70 1.53 -8.50
N GLU A 92 -4.10 0.30 -8.80
CA GLU A 92 -5.49 -0.18 -8.63
C GLU A 92 -5.91 -0.08 -7.15
N THR A 93 -5.06 -0.52 -6.22
CA THR A 93 -5.34 -0.40 -4.78
C THR A 93 -5.46 1.06 -4.35
N LEU A 94 -4.58 1.94 -4.84
CA LEU A 94 -4.63 3.37 -4.56
C LEU A 94 -5.91 4.02 -5.09
N GLU A 95 -6.33 3.64 -6.28
CA GLU A 95 -7.58 4.11 -6.88
C GLU A 95 -8.79 3.62 -6.10
N ALA A 96 -8.84 2.33 -5.72
CA ALA A 96 -9.88 1.77 -4.87
C ALA A 96 -9.98 2.53 -3.54
N LEU A 97 -8.85 2.75 -2.84
CA LEU A 97 -8.80 3.50 -1.58
C LEU A 97 -9.21 4.97 -1.75
N ARG A 98 -8.86 5.61 -2.86
CA ARG A 98 -9.29 7.00 -3.15
C ARG A 98 -10.79 7.07 -3.38
N ASN A 99 -11.34 6.14 -4.15
CA ASN A 99 -12.77 6.06 -4.43
C ASN A 99 -13.56 5.77 -3.15
N GLU A 100 -13.08 4.86 -2.31
CA GLU A 100 -13.69 4.59 -1.00
C GLU A 100 -13.66 5.83 -0.10
N ASN A 101 -12.51 6.52 0.01
CA ASN A 101 -12.42 7.76 0.77
C ASN A 101 -13.38 8.84 0.26
N LYS A 102 -13.52 8.97 -1.06
CA LYS A 102 -14.47 9.90 -1.67
C LYS A 102 -15.91 9.53 -1.29
N PHE A 103 -16.26 8.25 -1.43
CA PHE A 103 -17.58 7.73 -1.06
C PHE A 103 -17.90 7.99 0.42
N LEU A 104 -16.95 7.68 1.32
CA LEU A 104 -17.11 7.92 2.76
C LEU A 104 -17.30 9.41 3.06
N LYS A 105 -16.57 10.29 2.37
CA LYS A 105 -16.71 11.74 2.52
C LYS A 105 -18.08 12.23 2.05
N GLU A 106 -18.58 11.73 0.93
CA GLU A 106 -19.91 12.07 0.43
C GLU A 106 -21.02 11.54 1.36
N ALA A 107 -20.89 10.30 1.84
CA ALA A 107 -21.80 9.74 2.82
C ALA A 107 -21.81 10.54 4.14
N LEU A 108 -20.65 11.02 4.59
CA LEU A 108 -20.55 11.86 5.77
C LEU A 108 -21.29 13.19 5.59
N TYR A 109 -21.12 13.87 4.45
CA TYR A 109 -21.84 15.12 4.18
C TYR A 109 -23.35 14.88 4.11
N SER A 110 -23.78 13.83 3.40
CA SER A 110 -25.20 13.47 3.34
C SER A 110 -25.80 13.19 4.72
N MET A 111 -25.05 12.53 5.60
CA MET A 111 -25.49 12.28 6.97
C MET A 111 -25.56 13.57 7.79
N GLN A 112 -24.61 14.50 7.61
CA GLN A 112 -24.63 15.81 8.26
C GLN A 112 -25.87 16.62 7.87
N ASP A 113 -26.20 16.64 6.57
CA ASP A 113 -27.41 17.33 6.08
C ASP A 113 -28.67 16.75 6.72
N LEU A 114 -28.76 15.42 6.81
CA LEU A 114 -29.87 14.74 7.49
C LEU A 114 -29.95 15.09 8.99
N TYR A 115 -28.81 15.11 9.68
CA TYR A 115 -28.76 15.52 11.10
C TYR A 115 -29.22 16.97 11.31
N ASP A 116 -28.88 17.88 10.40
CA ASP A 116 -29.33 19.27 10.48
C ASP A 116 -30.84 19.41 10.23
N GLU A 117 -31.40 18.62 9.32
CA GLU A 117 -32.86 18.53 9.10
C GLU A 117 -33.60 17.95 10.32
N ASP A 118 -33.08 16.85 10.88
CA ASP A 118 -33.62 16.24 12.09
C ASP A 118 -33.60 17.23 13.27
N ARG A 119 -32.51 17.99 13.41
CA ARG A 119 -32.41 19.02 14.45
C ARG A 119 -33.48 20.09 14.31
N LYS A 120 -33.74 20.59 13.10
CA LYS A 120 -34.82 21.56 12.82
C LYS A 120 -36.20 20.96 13.13
N THR A 121 -36.39 19.68 12.79
CA THR A 121 -37.62 18.95 13.08
C THR A 121 -37.86 18.82 14.58
N VAL A 122 -36.83 18.44 15.34
CA VAL A 122 -36.89 18.36 16.81
C VAL A 122 -37.21 19.72 17.43
N GLU A 123 -36.58 20.80 16.95
CA GLU A 123 -36.87 22.15 17.42
C GLU A 123 -38.34 22.54 17.16
N THR A 124 -38.84 22.25 15.96
CA THR A 124 -40.24 22.51 15.59
C THR A 124 -41.21 21.74 16.47
N LEU A 125 -40.98 20.44 16.66
CA LEU A 125 -41.81 19.59 17.52
C LEU A 125 -41.76 20.05 18.98
N THR A 126 -40.61 20.47 19.46
CA THR A 126 -40.45 21.00 20.83
C THR A 126 -41.27 22.28 21.01
N ASN A 127 -41.24 23.17 20.03
CA ASN A 127 -42.05 24.40 20.06
C ASN A 127 -43.55 24.10 20.01
N GLN A 128 -43.99 23.18 19.15
CA GLN A 128 -45.39 22.76 19.08
C GLN A 128 -45.85 22.11 20.40
N LEU A 129 -45.01 21.26 21.00
CA LEU A 129 -45.30 20.64 22.28
C LEU A 129 -45.49 21.69 23.38
N LYS A 130 -44.62 22.71 23.42
CA LYS A 130 -44.72 23.81 24.38
C LYS A 130 -46.03 24.59 24.21
N ILE A 131 -46.38 24.96 22.97
CA ILE A 131 -47.65 25.65 22.68
C ILE A 131 -48.85 24.82 23.14
N SER A 132 -48.85 23.51 22.83
CA SER A 132 -49.92 22.61 23.26
C SER A 132 -50.03 22.51 24.78
N GLN A 133 -48.90 22.47 25.50
CA GLN A 133 -48.89 22.48 26.96
C GLN A 133 -49.49 23.79 27.52
N ASP A 134 -49.10 24.93 26.96
CA ASP A 134 -49.62 26.25 27.35
C ASP A 134 -51.15 26.34 27.11
N GLU A 135 -51.63 25.84 25.97
CA GLU A 135 -53.07 25.78 25.65
C GLU A 135 -53.85 24.90 26.64
N VAL A 136 -53.32 23.72 26.98
CA VAL A 136 -53.92 22.82 27.96
C VAL A 136 -53.99 23.49 29.33
N GLU A 137 -52.93 24.19 29.74
CA GLU A 137 -52.94 24.92 31.01
C GLU A 137 -53.96 26.05 31.01
N PHE A 138 -54.03 26.81 29.91
CA PHE A 138 -55.03 27.86 29.73
C PHE A 138 -56.47 27.30 29.82
N LEU A 139 -56.75 26.19 29.15
CA LEU A 139 -58.06 25.53 29.20
C LEU A 139 -58.41 25.06 30.62
N LYS A 140 -57.46 24.47 31.34
CA LYS A 140 -57.65 24.07 32.75
C LYS A 140 -58.01 25.28 33.63
N ARG A 141 -57.31 26.41 33.47
CA ARG A 141 -57.59 27.65 34.21
C ARG A 141 -58.98 28.20 33.85
N LYS A 142 -59.32 28.25 32.55
CA LYS A 142 -60.63 28.73 32.07
C LYS A 142 -61.77 27.85 32.58
N TYR A 143 -61.61 26.53 32.53
CA TYR A 143 -62.58 25.57 33.05
C TYR A 143 -62.83 25.78 34.55
N LYS A 144 -61.77 25.91 35.36
CA LYS A 144 -61.89 26.18 36.80
C LYS A 144 -62.67 27.46 37.10
N LEU A 145 -62.43 28.53 36.35
CA LEU A 145 -63.16 29.80 36.50
C LEU A 145 -64.64 29.67 36.15
N MET A 146 -64.95 29.02 35.02
CA MET A 146 -66.34 28.81 34.60
C MET A 146 -67.10 27.92 35.59
N TRP A 147 -66.44 26.87 36.09
CA TRP A 147 -67.01 25.99 37.12
C TRP A 147 -67.34 26.75 38.40
N ASN A 148 -66.41 27.56 38.91
CA ASN A 148 -66.66 28.36 40.12
C ASN A 148 -67.85 29.30 39.94
N LYS A 149 -67.95 29.99 38.79
CA LYS A 149 -69.10 30.85 38.48
C LYS A 149 -70.41 30.07 38.41
N ALA A 150 -70.41 28.87 37.82
CA ALA A 150 -71.61 28.03 37.76
C ALA A 150 -72.08 27.62 39.17
N VAL A 151 -71.15 27.29 40.06
CA VAL A 151 -71.45 26.94 41.46
C VAL A 151 -71.98 28.16 42.24
N GLU A 152 -71.40 29.34 42.05
CA GLU A 152 -71.90 30.59 42.65
C GLU A 152 -73.32 30.92 42.19
N ASN A 153 -73.58 30.83 40.89
CA ASN A 153 -74.91 31.07 40.32
C ASN A 153 -75.96 30.05 40.80
N PHE A 154 -75.57 28.80 41.08
CA PHE A 154 -76.49 27.77 41.57
C PHE A 154 -76.85 27.96 43.06
N LYS A 155 -75.98 28.61 43.83
CA LYS A 155 -76.19 28.89 45.26
C LYS A 155 -76.96 30.19 45.54
N SER A 156 -77.14 31.02 44.52
CA SER A 156 -77.88 32.29 44.58
C SER A 156 -79.32 32.12 44.10
#